data_AF-A0A7C2YC40-F1
#
_entry.id   AF-A0A7C2YC40-F1
#
_cell.length_a   1.000
_cell.length_b   1.000
_cell.length_c   1.000
_cell.angle_alpha   90.00
_cell.angle_beta   90.00
_cell.angle_gamma   90.00
#
_symmetry.space_group_name_H-M   'P 1'
#
loop_
_entity.id
_entity.type
_entity.pdbx_description
1 polymer ?
#
loop_
_entity_poly.entity_id
_entity_poly.type
_entity_poly.pdbx_seq_one_letter_code
_entity_poly.pdbx_strand_id
1 'polypeptide(L)'
;MEFEVGYMLALVVIGISFLGFFLSMMIDEVNRKKAVITFILSLILFGLGVYYYYVVGLWQRQSGTPSVNKLNYYLYLYRGPQQPEMSVIPYQQEK
;
A
#
# COMPACT_ATOMS: atom_id res chain seq x y z
N MET A 1 -3.50 -1.23 13.84
CA MET A 1 -2.98 0.15 13.78
C MET A 1 -1.63 0.23 13.10
N GLU A 2 -0.62 -0.56 13.50
CA GLU A 2 0.72 -0.49 12.88
C GLU A 2 0.72 -0.75 11.35
N PHE A 3 0.01 -1.77 10.88
CA PHE A 3 -0.10 -2.05 9.44
C PHE A 3 -0.85 -0.96 8.66
N GLU A 4 -1.86 -0.34 9.27
CA GLU A 4 -2.63 0.75 8.66
C GLU A 4 -1.75 1.99 8.45
N VAL A 5 -0.92 2.32 9.44
CA VAL A 5 0.09 3.37 9.33
C VAL A 5 1.12 3.02 8.25
N GLY A 6 1.57 1.77 8.19
CA GLY A 6 2.46 1.28 7.15
C GLY A 6 1.89 1.47 5.73
N TYR A 7 0.62 1.13 5.53
CA TYR A 7 -0.05 1.37 4.25
C TYR A 7 -0.23 2.85 3.95
N MET A 8 -0.62 3.68 4.93
CA MET A 8 -0.73 5.12 4.73
C MET A 8 0.61 5.74 4.33
N LEU A 9 1.70 5.38 5.00
CA LEU A 9 3.04 5.85 4.64
C LEU A 9 3.44 5.41 3.24
N ALA A 10 3.18 4.15 2.86
CA ALA A 10 3.44 3.66 1.52
C ALA A 10 2.67 4.49 0.46
N LEU A 11 1.39 4.74 0.70
CA LEU A 11 0.54 5.55 -0.19
C LEU A 11 0.99 7.02 -0.25
N VAL A 12 1.46 7.60 0.86
CA VAL A 12 2.04 8.95 0.88
C VAL A 12 3.30 9.01 0.03
N VAL A 13 4.20 8.04 0.15
CA VAL A 13 5.43 7.96 -0.67
C VAL A 13 5.08 7.83 -2.15
N ILE A 14 4.10 6.98 -2.48
CA ILE A 14 3.58 6.85 -3.85
C ILE A 14 2.99 8.19 -4.32
N GLY A 15 2.18 8.88 -3.51
CA GLY A 15 1.62 10.18 -3.84
C GLY A 15 2.68 11.26 -4.10
N ILE A 16 3.72 11.32 -3.26
CA ILE A 16 4.86 12.24 -3.44
C ILE A 16 5.62 11.94 -4.73
N SER A 17 5.75 10.66 -5.11
CA SER A 17 6.40 10.29 -6.37
C SER A 17 5.65 10.84 -7.60
N PHE A 18 4.31 10.85 -7.58
CA PHE A 18 3.52 11.48 -8.64
C PHE A 18 3.71 13.00 -8.68
N LEU A 19 3.75 13.65 -7.51
CA LEU A 19 4.10 15.07 -7.41
C LEU A 19 5.47 15.36 -8.05
N GLY A 20 6.48 14.54 -7.77
CA GLY A 20 7.80 14.64 -8.38
C GLY A 20 7.77 14.45 -9.90
N PHE A 21 6.90 13.58 -10.41
CA PHE A 21 6.69 13.38 -11.85
C PHE A 21 6.11 14.64 -12.51
N PHE A 22 5.06 15.23 -11.94
CA PHE A 22 4.48 16.49 -12.43
C PHE A 22 5.48 17.65 -12.38
N LEU A 23 6.24 17.75 -11.29
CA LEU A 23 7.32 18.72 -11.15
C LEU A 23 8.39 18.53 -12.22
N SER A 24 8.77 17.29 -12.54
CA SER A 24 9.75 17.04 -13.60
C SER A 24 9.27 17.52 -14.96
N MET A 25 7.98 17.37 -15.28
CA MET A 25 7.41 17.87 -16.54
C MET A 25 7.47 19.39 -16.61
N MET A 26 7.15 20.09 -15.52
CA MET A 26 7.29 21.55 -15.45
C MET A 26 8.76 22.00 -15.54
N ILE A 27 9.67 21.29 -14.89
CA ILE A 27 11.10 21.62 -14.92
C ILE A 27 11.70 21.35 -16.31
N ASP A 28 11.16 20.42 -17.10
CA ASP A 28 11.70 20.09 -18.42
C ASP A 28 11.70 21.28 -19.38
N GLU A 29 10.65 22.12 -19.29
CA GLU A 29 10.54 23.37 -20.05
C GLU A 29 11.65 24.38 -19.72
N VAL A 30 12.16 24.37 -18.48
CA VAL A 30 13.18 25.32 -18.01
C VAL A 30 14.59 24.73 -18.08
N ASN A 31 14.74 23.48 -17.67
CA ASN A 31 16.02 22.79 -17.57
C ASN A 31 15.86 21.26 -17.65
N ARG A 32 15.97 20.75 -18.88
CA ARG A 32 15.93 19.32 -19.19
C ARG A 32 16.85 18.44 -18.34
N LYS A 33 18.07 18.89 -18.02
CA LYS A 33 19.00 18.08 -17.19
C LYS A 33 18.45 17.87 -15.77
N LYS A 34 17.91 18.93 -15.16
CA LYS A 34 17.31 18.85 -13.82
C LYS A 34 16.02 18.04 -13.85
N ALA A 35 15.20 18.21 -14.88
CA ALA A 35 13.97 17.45 -15.07
C ALA A 35 14.23 15.93 -15.09
N VAL A 36 15.21 15.48 -15.89
CA VAL A 36 15.59 14.06 -15.97
C VAL A 36 16.02 13.52 -14.60
N ILE A 37 16.78 14.28 -13.82
CA ILE A 37 17.19 13.87 -12.47
C ILE A 37 15.97 13.73 -11.55
N THR A 38 15.08 14.72 -11.53
CA THR A 38 13.86 14.70 -10.73
C THR A 38 12.93 13.55 -11.13
N PHE A 39 12.84 13.26 -12.43
CA PHE A 39 12.07 12.16 -12.97
C PHE A 39 12.59 10.80 -12.49
N ILE A 40 13.92 10.57 -12.59
CA ILE A 40 14.55 9.33 -12.12
C ILE A 40 14.35 9.14 -10.61
N LEU A 41 14.53 10.21 -9.82
CA LEU A 41 14.27 10.16 -8.38
C LEU A 41 12.82 9.80 -8.07
N SER A 42 11.87 10.34 -8.84
CA SER A 42 10.44 10.04 -8.70
C SER A 42 10.14 8.58 -9.03
N LEU A 43 10.73 8.02 -10.09
CA LEU A 43 10.63 6.60 -10.43
C LEU A 43 11.16 5.68 -9.31
N ILE A 44 12.30 6.03 -8.72
CA ILE A 44 12.88 5.29 -7.60
C ILE A 44 11.94 5.35 -6.39
N LEU A 45 11.43 6.53 -6.03
CA LEU A 45 10.48 6.70 -4.94
C LEU A 45 9.18 5.93 -5.17
N PHE A 46 8.66 5.94 -6.40
CA PHE A 46 7.48 5.17 -6.77
C PHE A 46 7.72 3.67 -6.56
N GLY A 47 8.84 3.15 -7.09
CA GLY A 47 9.21 1.74 -6.92
C GLY A 47 9.37 1.35 -5.45
N LEU A 48 10.02 2.20 -4.65
CA LEU A 48 10.16 1.99 -3.20
C LEU A 48 8.82 2.02 -2.47
N GLY A 49 7.93 2.94 -2.82
CA GLY A 49 6.59 3.04 -2.23
C GLY A 49 5.75 1.79 -2.52
N VAL A 50 5.76 1.31 -3.76
CA VAL A 50 5.07 0.07 -4.15
C VAL A 50 5.67 -1.15 -3.45
N TYR A 51 7.01 -1.25 -3.40
CA TYR A 51 7.69 -2.33 -2.69
C TYR A 51 7.34 -2.34 -1.20
N TYR A 52 7.37 -1.17 -0.55
CA TYR A 52 7.01 -1.05 0.86
C TYR A 52 5.55 -1.44 1.11
N TYR A 53 4.62 -1.00 0.26
CA TYR A 53 3.21 -1.42 0.31
C TYR A 53 3.06 -2.94 0.26
N TYR A 54 3.80 -3.59 -0.65
CA TYR A 54 3.80 -5.04 -0.80
C TYR A 54 4.35 -5.75 0.44
N VAL A 55 5.50 -5.29 0.96
CA VAL A 55 6.13 -5.87 2.17
C VAL A 55 5.20 -5.77 3.38
N VAL A 56 4.56 -4.61 3.60
CA VAL A 56 3.57 -4.44 4.69
C VAL A 56 2.44 -5.47 4.55
N GLY A 57 1.99 -5.75 3.31
CA GLY A 57 1.00 -6.79 3.06
C GLY A 57 1.46 -8.22 3.30
N LEU A 58 2.72 -8.54 3.00
CA LEU A 58 3.30 -9.84 3.36
C LEU A 58 3.37 -10.02 4.88
N TRP A 59 3.84 -8.99 5.59
CA TRP A 59 3.95 -9.02 7.05
C TRP A 59 2.58 -9.17 7.71
N GLN A 60 1.56 -8.43 7.27
CA GLN A 60 0.21 -8.56 7.80
C GLN A 60 -0.37 -9.98 7.61
N ARG A 61 -0.08 -10.62 6.46
CA ARG A 61 -0.49 -12.01 6.19
C ARG A 61 0.19 -13.01 7.12
N GLN A 62 1.49 -12.82 7.39
CA GLN A 62 2.26 -13.68 8.29
C GLN A 62 1.83 -13.53 9.75
N SER A 63 1.39 -12.34 10.16
CA SER A 63 0.90 -12.08 11.52
C SER A 63 -0.49 -12.65 11.83
N GLY A 64 -1.13 -13.35 10.88
CA GLY A 64 -2.43 -14.00 11.09
C GLY A 64 -3.62 -13.05 11.27
N THR A 65 -3.38 -11.74 11.31
CA THR A 65 -4.41 -10.71 11.35
C THR A 65 -5.09 -10.58 9.98
N PRO A 66 -6.43 -10.48 9.93
CA PRO A 66 -7.13 -10.27 8.68
C PRO A 66 -6.56 -9.06 7.95
N SER A 67 -6.24 -9.26 6.67
CA SER A 67 -5.74 -8.21 5.79
C SER A 67 -6.84 -7.15 5.63
N VAL A 68 -6.74 -6.04 6.37
CA VAL A 68 -7.55 -4.83 6.20
C VAL A 68 -7.14 -4.05 4.94
N ASN A 69 -6.50 -4.73 3.97
CA ASN A 69 -6.11 -4.16 2.70
C ASN A 69 -7.38 -3.89 1.87
N LYS A 70 -8.03 -2.75 2.14
CA LYS A 70 -9.30 -2.35 1.52
C LYS A 70 -9.19 -2.31 0.00
N LEU A 71 -8.02 -1.97 -0.55
CA LEU A 71 -7.75 -2.05 -1.99
C LEU A 71 -7.90 -3.48 -2.52
N ASN A 72 -7.38 -4.50 -1.83
CA ASN A 72 -7.60 -5.90 -2.22
C ASN A 72 -9.07 -6.33 -2.04
N TYR A 73 -9.76 -5.82 -1.02
CA TYR A 73 -11.19 -6.06 -0.81
C TYR A 73 -12.03 -5.53 -1.99
N TYR A 74 -11.69 -4.35 -2.51
CA TYR A 74 -12.38 -3.74 -3.65
C TYR A 74 -11.91 -4.25 -5.02
N LEU A 75 -10.65 -4.65 -5.16
CA LEU A 75 -10.06 -5.10 -6.43
C LEU A 75 -10.13 -6.62 -6.64
N TYR A 76 -10.57 -7.40 -5.65
CA TYR A 76 -10.71 -8.87 -5.73
C TYR A 76 -9.46 -9.64 -6.19
N LEU A 77 -8.27 -9.05 -6.06
CA LEU A 77 -7.02 -9.60 -6.63
C LEU A 77 -6.50 -10.84 -5.88
N TYR A 78 -6.92 -11.03 -4.63
CA TYR A 78 -6.53 -12.19 -3.82
C TYR A 78 -7.70 -12.64 -2.93
N ARG A 79 -8.54 -13.54 -3.46
CA ARG A 79 -9.46 -14.37 -2.66
C ARG A 79 -8.74 -15.68 -2.36
N GLY A 80 -8.01 -15.74 -1.24
CA GLY A 80 -7.61 -17.03 -0.67
C GLY A 80 -8.86 -17.85 -0.32
N PRO A 81 -8.75 -19.19 -0.17
CA PRO A 81 -9.88 -20.04 0.19
C PRO A 81 -10.53 -19.45 1.45
N GLN A 82 -11.85 -19.25 1.37
CA GLN A 82 -12.64 -18.63 2.43
C GLN A 82 -12.34 -19.33 3.75
N GLN A 83 -11.78 -18.59 4.71
CA GLN A 83 -11.81 -19.05 6.10
C GLN A 83 -13.30 -19.18 6.45
N PRO A 84 -13.78 -20.38 6.82
CA PRO A 84 -15.16 -20.53 7.23
C PRO A 84 -15.43 -19.58 8.38
N GLU A 85 -16.50 -18.80 8.25
CA GLU A 85 -17.01 -17.93 9.31
C GLU A 85 -17.05 -18.74 10.61
N MET A 86 -16.18 -18.38 11.55
CA MET A 86 -16.19 -18.98 12.87
C MET A 86 -17.48 -18.50 13.52
N SER A 87 -18.50 -19.34 13.46
CA SER A 87 -19.80 -19.12 14.09
C SER A 87 -19.57 -18.86 15.58
N VAL A 88 -19.93 -17.66 16.01
CA VAL A 88 -19.94 -17.30 17.43
C VAL A 88 -21.05 -18.12 18.08
N ILE A 89 -20.69 -19.26 18.68
CA ILE A 89 -21.61 -20.06 19.49
C ILE A 89 -21.90 -19.22 20.75
N PRO A 90 -23.15 -18.84 21.04
CA PRO A 90 -23.46 -18.14 22.28
C PRO A 90 -23.31 -19.14 23.44
N TYR A 91 -22.53 -18.74 24.46
CA TYR A 91 -22.38 -19.45 25.72
C TYR A 91 -23.78 -19.77 26.29
N GLN A 92 -24.13 -21.05 26.36
CA GLN A 92 -25.25 -21.49 27.19
C GLN A 92 -24.86 -21.27 28.66
N GLN A 93 -25.59 -20.38 29.34
CA GLN A 93 -25.65 -20.35 30.79
C GLN A 93 -26.38 -21.61 31.25
N GLU A 94 -25.64 -22.59 31.79
CA GLU A 94 -26.23 -23.58 32.69
C GLU A 94 -26.23 -23.06 34.12
N LYS A 95 -27.30 -23.43 34.83
CA LYS A 95 -27.84 -22.86 36.06
C LYS A 95 -27.52 -23.74 37.25
#